data_AF-W4RU09-F1
#
_entry.id   AF-W4RU09-F1
#
_cell.length_a   1.000
_cell.length_b   1.000
_cell.length_c   1.000
_cell.angle_alpha   90.00
_cell.angle_beta   90.00
_cell.angle_gamma   90.00
#
_symmetry.space_group_name_H-M   'P 1'
#
loop_
_entity.id
_entity.type
_entity.pdbx_description
1 polymer ?
#
loop_
_entity_poly.entity_id
_entity_poly.type
_entity_poly.pdbx_seq_one_letter_code
_entity_poly.pdbx_strand_id
1 'polypeptide(L)'
;MNFDTIIEDPLQANVERTIERVAIRAIIMVNNRILLIQSSRGDFKFPGGGLEENESHEECLIREVREETGYIHCIVNDKVGTVTEKKMDEYINNALFQMTSHYYLCDLATDEKQPYNWLGTKLN
;
A
#
# COMPACT_ATOMS: atom_id res chain seq x y z
N MET A 1 -2.11 17.29 -9.37
CA MET A 1 -3.39 17.04 -8.69
C MET A 1 -3.03 16.52 -7.30
N ASN A 2 -3.52 17.15 -6.23
CA ASN A 2 -3.24 16.75 -4.86
C ASN A 2 -4.58 16.55 -4.15
N PHE A 3 -4.92 15.32 -3.78
CA PHE A 3 -6.14 15.02 -3.02
C PHE A 3 -5.81 14.73 -1.56
N ASP A 4 -6.74 15.07 -0.69
CA ASP A 4 -6.71 14.70 0.73
C ASP A 4 -8.14 14.30 1.10
N THR A 5 -8.32 13.02 1.40
CA THR A 5 -9.65 12.41 1.58
C THR A 5 -9.68 11.65 2.88
N ILE A 6 -10.74 11.86 3.66
CA ILE A 6 -11.01 11.10 4.88
C ILE A 6 -12.25 10.25 4.65
N ILE A 7 -12.15 8.95 4.95
CA ILE A 7 -13.23 7.98 4.91
C ILE A 7 -13.42 7.48 6.34
N GLU A 8 -14.59 7.72 6.93
CA GLU A 8 -14.88 7.32 8.31
C GLU A 8 -16.15 6.47 8.36
N ASP A 9 -16.05 5.28 8.94
CA ASP A 9 -17.22 4.49 9.33
C ASP A 9 -17.87 5.12 10.59
N PRO A 10 -19.16 4.84 10.87
CA PRO A 10 -19.80 5.28 12.11
C PRO A 10 -19.01 4.82 13.34
N LEU A 11 -18.40 5.77 14.04
CA LEU A 11 -17.56 5.50 15.21
C LEU A 11 -18.42 5.23 16.45
N GLN A 12 -17.98 4.28 17.28
CA GLN A 12 -18.60 4.04 18.59
C GLN A 12 -18.20 5.14 19.58
N ALA A 13 -19.08 5.49 20.52
CA ALA A 13 -18.82 6.54 21.50
C ALA A 13 -17.68 6.23 22.49
N ASN A 14 -17.31 4.95 22.64
CA ASN A 14 -16.36 4.47 23.65
C ASN A 14 -15.05 3.98 23.02
N VAL A 15 -14.35 4.84 22.27
CA VAL A 15 -12.99 4.52 21.79
C VAL A 15 -12.00 4.72 22.94
N GLU A 16 -11.31 3.67 23.34
CA GLU A 16 -10.30 3.68 24.41
C GLU A 16 -8.88 3.89 23.87
N ARG A 17 -8.62 3.49 22.62
CA ARG A 17 -7.31 3.63 21.97
C ARG A 17 -7.43 3.75 20.46
N THR A 18 -6.42 4.36 19.84
CA THR A 18 -6.27 4.41 18.37
C THR A 18 -5.03 3.62 17.96
N ILE A 19 -5.17 2.85 16.88
CA ILE A 19 -4.10 2.10 16.23
C ILE A 19 -3.87 2.76 14.89
N GLU A 20 -2.72 3.41 14.74
CA GLU A 20 -2.37 4.13 13.53
C GLU A 20 -1.41 3.32 12.69
N ARG A 21 -1.66 3.30 11.37
CA ARG A 21 -0.74 2.75 10.38
C ARG A 21 -0.59 3.72 9.22
N VAL A 22 0.62 3.76 8.68
CA VAL A 22 0.93 4.49 7.44
C VAL A 22 1.19 3.45 6.36
N ALA A 23 0.58 3.65 5.20
CA ALA A 23 0.87 2.86 4.01
C ALA A 23 1.30 3.75 2.87
N ILE A 24 2.24 3.29 2.05
CA ILE A 24 2.67 3.99 0.85
C ILE A 24 2.22 3.19 -0.37
N ARG A 25 1.58 3.85 -1.34
CA ARG A 25 0.90 3.23 -2.49
C ARG A 25 1.45 3.75 -3.80
N ALA A 26 1.82 2.84 -4.70
CA ALA A 26 2.31 3.18 -6.03
C ALA A 26 1.18 3.16 -7.07
N ILE A 27 1.00 4.28 -7.76
CA ILE A 27 0.19 4.36 -8.98
C ILE A 27 1.15 4.23 -10.16
N ILE A 28 1.32 3.00 -10.63
CA ILE A 28 2.24 2.69 -11.73
C ILE A 28 1.50 2.70 -13.06
N MET A 29 1.92 3.58 -13.96
CA MET A 29 1.37 3.68 -15.31
C MET A 29 2.26 2.94 -16.32
N VAL A 30 1.68 1.99 -17.06
CA VAL A 30 2.39 1.26 -18.14
C VAL A 30 1.50 1.22 -19.38
N ASN A 31 1.94 1.82 -20.49
CA ASN A 31 1.19 1.84 -21.75
C ASN A 31 -0.29 2.26 -21.56
N ASN A 32 -0.51 3.36 -20.84
CA ASN A 32 -1.84 3.91 -20.54
C ASN A 32 -2.76 2.98 -19.72
N ARG A 33 -2.17 2.04 -18.97
CA ARG A 33 -2.85 1.14 -18.03
C ARG A 33 -2.23 1.29 -16.63
N ILE A 34 -3.01 1.00 -15.60
CA ILE A 34 -2.57 1.00 -14.20
C ILE A 34 -2.20 -0.43 -13.80
N LEU A 35 -1.07 -0.60 -13.14
CA LEU A 35 -0.71 -1.87 -12.50
C LEU A 35 -1.47 -2.01 -11.17
N LEU A 36 -2.25 -3.08 -11.05
CA LEU A 36 -2.94 -3.47 -9.81
C LEU A 36 -2.55 -4.87 -9.41
N ILE A 37 -2.64 -5.15 -8.12
CA ILE A 37 -2.38 -6.46 -7.54
C ILE A 37 -3.71 -7.05 -7.11
N GLN A 38 -3.95 -8.29 -7.52
CA GLN A 38 -5.11 -9.04 -7.08
C GLN A 38 -4.77 -9.79 -5.79
N SER A 39 -5.56 -9.55 -4.74
CA SER A 39 -5.47 -10.31 -3.50
C SER A 39 -6.03 -11.74 -3.70
N SER A 40 -5.72 -12.65 -2.77
CA SER A 40 -6.30 -14.00 -2.76
C SER A 40 -7.83 -14.01 -2.62
N ARG A 41 -8.43 -12.89 -2.17
CA ARG A 41 -9.88 -12.70 -2.05
C ARG A 41 -10.54 -12.17 -3.32
N GLY A 42 -9.75 -11.86 -4.36
CA GLY A 42 -10.23 -11.37 -5.64
C GLY A 42 -10.23 -9.84 -5.77
N ASP A 43 -10.03 -9.12 -4.68
CA ASP A 43 -9.98 -7.65 -4.67
C ASP A 43 -8.70 -7.13 -5.36
N PHE A 44 -8.81 -5.98 -6.04
CA PHE A 44 -7.68 -5.30 -6.66
C PHE A 44 -7.23 -4.10 -5.82
N LYS A 45 -5.92 -3.99 -5.60
CA LYS A 45 -5.30 -2.89 -4.87
C LYS A 45 -4.09 -2.33 -5.63
N PHE A 46 -3.73 -1.09 -5.32
CA PHE A 46 -2.44 -0.55 -5.74
C PHE A 46 -1.30 -1.30 -5.02
N PRO A 47 -0.18 -1.57 -5.70
CA PRO A 47 1.05 -2.03 -5.06
C PRO A 47 1.44 -1.12 -3.89
N GLY A 48 1.97 -1.70 -2.84
CA GLY A 48 2.40 -0.98 -1.66
C GLY A 48 1.92 -1.61 -0.35
N GLY A 49 2.54 -1.16 0.73
CA GLY A 49 2.31 -1.71 2.05
C GLY A 49 2.67 -0.73 3.15
N GLY A 50 2.93 -1.28 4.34
CA GLY A 50 3.17 -0.49 5.55
C GLY A 50 4.56 0.17 5.51
N LEU A 51 4.63 1.42 5.97
CA LEU A 51 5.90 2.09 6.21
C LEU A 51 6.60 1.46 7.42
N GLU A 52 7.84 1.01 7.24
CA GLU A 52 8.64 0.47 8.33
C GLU A 52 9.39 1.57 9.11
N GLU A 53 9.92 1.21 10.28
CA GLU A 53 10.66 2.15 11.11
C GLU A 53 11.94 2.60 10.42
N ASN A 54 12.19 3.92 10.39
CA ASN A 54 13.32 4.56 9.71
C ASN A 54 13.35 4.38 8.18
N GLU A 55 12.23 3.97 7.58
CA GLU A 55 12.08 3.85 6.13
C GLU A 55 11.52 5.17 5.55
N SER A 56 12.08 5.65 4.44
CA SER A 56 11.46 6.73 3.66
C SER A 56 10.30 6.19 2.82
N HIS A 57 9.42 7.09 2.37
CA HIS A 57 8.30 6.68 1.51
C HIS A 57 8.77 6.05 0.20
N GLU A 58 9.89 6.53 -0.34
CA GLU A 58 10.48 6.01 -1.58
C GLU A 58 11.04 4.60 -1.37
N GLU A 59 11.80 4.38 -0.30
CA GLU A 59 12.34 3.06 0.05
C GLU A 59 11.22 2.03 0.25
N CYS A 60 10.15 2.42 0.97
CA CYS A 60 8.96 1.61 1.18
C CYS A 60 8.32 1.18 -0.15
N LEU A 61 8.11 2.12 -1.08
CA LEU A 61 7.52 1.80 -2.38
C LEU A 61 8.41 0.89 -3.22
N ILE A 62 9.71 1.15 -3.26
CA ILE A 62 10.64 0.32 -4.02
C ILE A 62 10.65 -1.11 -3.47
N ARG A 63 10.66 -1.28 -2.14
CA ARG A 63 10.59 -2.58 -1.47
C ARG A 63 9.29 -3.31 -1.80
N GLU A 64 8.15 -2.68 -1.53
CA GLU A 64 6.82 -3.28 -1.68
C GLU A 64 6.48 -3.61 -3.15
N VAL A 65 6.79 -2.71 -4.09
CA VAL A 65 6.59 -2.98 -5.52
C VAL A 65 7.39 -4.21 -5.94
N ARG A 66 8.65 -4.32 -5.50
CA ARG A 66 9.47 -5.50 -5.79
C ARG A 66 8.87 -6.77 -5.18
N GLU A 67 8.48 -6.74 -3.92
CA GLU A 67 7.94 -7.90 -3.20
C GLU A 67 6.62 -8.40 -3.80
N GLU A 68 5.69 -7.49 -4.08
CA GLU A 68 4.34 -7.87 -4.51
C GLU A 68 4.22 -8.09 -6.02
N THR A 69 5.08 -7.48 -6.86
CA THR A 69 4.96 -7.52 -8.34
C THR A 69 6.15 -8.16 -9.05
N GLY A 70 7.30 -8.19 -8.38
CA GLY A 70 8.58 -8.64 -8.92
C GLY A 70 9.38 -7.56 -9.66
N TYR A 71 8.83 -6.40 -9.99
CA TYR A 71 9.58 -5.36 -10.72
C TYR A 71 10.69 -4.75 -9.85
N ILE A 72 11.89 -4.58 -10.43
CA ILE A 72 13.07 -4.14 -9.67
C ILE A 72 13.53 -2.72 -9.98
N HIS A 73 12.99 -2.08 -11.03
CA HIS A 73 13.36 -0.72 -11.43
C HIS A 73 12.16 0.23 -11.35
N CYS A 74 11.58 0.34 -10.15
CA CYS A 74 10.53 1.31 -9.83
C CYS A 74 11.13 2.70 -9.61
N ILE A 75 10.58 3.72 -10.26
CA ILE A 75 10.93 5.13 -10.07
C ILE A 75 9.75 5.80 -9.37
N VAL A 76 10.01 6.39 -8.20
CA VAL A 76 9.00 7.14 -7.44
C VAL A 76 9.03 8.60 -7.90
N ASN A 77 7.87 9.10 -8.33
CA ASN A 77 7.69 10.47 -8.80
C ASN A 77 6.88 11.28 -7.75
N ASP A 78 6.00 12.16 -8.23
CA ASP A 78 5.23 13.07 -7.38
C ASP A 78 4.19 12.35 -6.52
N LYS A 79 4.04 12.83 -5.28
CA LYS A 79 2.89 12.51 -4.44
C LYS A 79 1.62 13.11 -5.05
N VAL A 80 0.58 12.29 -5.20
CA VAL A 80 -0.73 12.73 -5.74
C VAL A 80 -1.79 12.94 -4.68
N GLY A 81 -1.61 12.39 -3.49
CA GLY A 81 -2.57 12.60 -2.42
C GLY A 81 -2.47 11.64 -1.26
N THR A 82 -3.42 11.78 -0.36
CA THR A 82 -3.54 10.97 0.86
C THR A 82 -5.00 10.54 1.06
N VAL A 83 -5.21 9.30 1.48
CA VAL A 83 -6.50 8.82 2.00
C VAL A 83 -6.30 8.38 3.43
N THR A 84 -7.10 8.89 4.35
CA THR A 84 -7.17 8.43 5.73
C THR A 84 -8.47 7.67 5.95
N GLU A 85 -8.37 6.37 6.21
CA GLU A 85 -9.50 5.49 6.53
C GLU A 85 -9.57 5.28 8.04
N LYS A 86 -10.73 5.52 8.63
CA LYS A 86 -11.01 5.31 10.06
C LYS A 86 -12.17 4.37 10.25
N LYS A 87 -11.94 3.26 10.96
CA LYS A 87 -12.98 2.28 11.31
C LYS A 87 -12.72 1.66 12.66
N MET A 88 -13.76 1.12 13.29
CA MET A 88 -13.57 0.31 14.50
C MET A 88 -12.69 -0.90 14.16
N ASP A 89 -11.72 -1.19 15.03
CA ASP A 89 -10.86 -2.35 14.86
C ASP A 89 -11.67 -3.65 15.03
N GLU A 90 -11.47 -4.59 14.10
CA GLU A 90 -12.23 -5.85 14.06
C GLU A 90 -11.77 -6.85 15.13
N TYR A 91 -10.58 -6.66 15.70
CA TYR A 91 -9.93 -7.61 16.61
C TYR A 91 -9.76 -7.05 18.03
N ILE A 92 -9.59 -5.73 18.16
CA ILE A 92 -9.36 -5.06 19.43
C ILE A 92 -10.61 -4.27 19.79
N ASN A 93 -11.33 -4.75 20.81
CA ASN A 93 -12.53 -4.09 21.29
C ASN A 93 -12.22 -2.65 21.72
N ASN A 94 -13.16 -1.73 21.45
CA ASN A 94 -13.04 -0.30 21.76
C ASN A 94 -11.79 0.38 21.15
N ALA A 95 -11.18 -0.20 20.11
CA ALA A 95 -10.08 0.45 19.38
C ALA A 95 -10.54 1.05 18.05
N LEU A 96 -10.03 2.22 17.74
CA LEU A 96 -10.13 2.85 16.42
C LEU A 96 -8.92 2.43 15.60
N PHE A 97 -9.14 1.81 14.44
CA PHE A 97 -8.09 1.59 13.45
C PHE A 97 -8.08 2.75 12.46
N GLN A 98 -6.91 3.39 12.29
CA GLN A 98 -6.69 4.49 11.37
C GLN A 98 -5.55 4.14 10.40
N MET A 99 -5.85 4.04 9.12
CA MET A 99 -4.87 3.85 8.05
C MET A 99 -4.72 5.14 7.26
N THR A 100 -3.50 5.68 7.19
CA THR A 100 -3.16 6.80 6.30
C THR A 100 -2.37 6.29 5.11
N SER A 101 -2.99 6.24 3.94
CA SER A 101 -2.38 5.80 2.69
C SER A 101 -1.88 7.02 1.88
N HIS A 102 -0.58 7.11 1.63
CA HIS A 102 0.02 8.11 0.75
C HIS A 102 0.23 7.55 -0.65
N TYR A 103 -0.29 8.25 -1.66
CA TYR A 103 -0.26 7.80 -3.05
C TYR A 103 0.76 8.59 -3.85
N TYR A 104 1.62 7.89 -4.58
CA TYR A 104 2.65 8.45 -5.45
C TYR A 104 2.45 7.95 -6.87
N LEU A 105 2.71 8.81 -7.86
CA LEU A 105 2.95 8.35 -9.22
C LEU A 105 4.28 7.61 -9.27
N CYS A 106 4.31 6.51 -9.98
CA CYS A 106 5.52 5.75 -10.19
C CYS A 106 5.61 5.30 -11.65
N ASP A 107 6.83 5.13 -12.13
CA ASP A 107 7.13 4.52 -13.42
C ASP A 107 7.98 3.26 -13.24
N LEU A 108 8.01 2.43 -14.28
CA LEU A 108 8.96 1.34 -14.40
C LEU A 108 9.98 1.70 -15.47
N ALA A 109 11.26 1.76 -15.11
CA ALA A 109 12.31 2.04 -16.09
C ALA A 109 12.42 0.91 -17.13
N THR A 110 12.16 -0.33 -16.71
CA THR A 110 12.14 -1.53 -17.56
C THR A 110 11.03 -2.48 -17.09
N ASP A 111 10.70 -3.46 -17.92
CA ASP A 111 9.81 -4.57 -17.53
C ASP A 111 10.56 -5.71 -16.82
N GLU A 112 11.83 -5.48 -16.45
CA GLU A 112 12.66 -6.47 -15.77
C GLU A 112 12.09 -6.78 -14.39
N LYS A 113 11.99 -8.08 -14.11
CA LYS A 113 11.54 -8.61 -12.82
C LYS A 113 12.66 -9.40 -12.16
N GLN A 114 12.65 -9.43 -10.84
CA GLN A 114 13.50 -10.33 -10.09
C GLN A 114 13.27 -11.77 -10.57
N PRO A 115 14.33 -12.55 -10.83
CA PRO A 115 14.17 -13.96 -11.18
C PRO A 115 13.46 -14.67 -10.02
N TYR A 116 12.48 -15.53 -10.35
CA TYR A 116 11.80 -16.35 -9.36
C TYR A 116 12.80 -17.34 -8.74
N ASN A 117 13.40 -16.96 -7.62
CA ASN A 117 14.21 -17.87 -6.83
C ASN A 117 13.27 -18.75 -5.99
N TRP A 118 12.83 -19.88 -6.56
CA TRP A 118 12.15 -20.92 -5.81
C TRP A 118 13.14 -21.58 -4.84
N LEU A 119 13.27 -21.02 -3.64
CA LEU A 119 13.88 -21.70 -2.49
C LEU A 119 12.78 -21.91 -1.44
N GLY A 120 12.01 -23.00 -1.57
CA GLY A 120 11.06 -23.41 -0.54
C GLY A 120 9.79 -24.05 -1.09
N THR A 121 9.53 -25.25 -0.59
CA THR A 121 8.42 -26.16 -0.89
C THR A 121 7.04 -25.51 -1.01
N LYS A 122 6.29 -25.87 -2.06
CA LYS A 122 4.83 -25.80 -2.00
C LYS A 122 4.35 -26.68 -0.85
N LEU A 123 3.89 -26.04 0.23
CA LEU A 123 2.80 -26.57 1.01
C LEU A 123 1.51 -25.98 0.42
N ASN A 124 0.56 -26.89 0.22
CA ASN A 124 -0.80 -26.77 -0.33
C ASN A 124 -0.89 -26.93 -1.85
#